data_AF-A0A1V6FUW6-F1
#
_entry.id   AF-A0A1V6FUW6-F1
#
_cell.length_a   1.000
_cell.length_b   1.000
_cell.length_c   1.000
_cell.angle_alpha   90.00
_cell.angle_beta   90.00
_cell.angle_gamma   90.00
#
_symmetry.space_group_name_H-M   'P 1'
#
loop_
_entity.id
_entity.type
_entity.pdbx_description
1 polymer ?
#
loop_
_entity_poly.entity_id
_entity_poly.type
_entity_poly.pdbx_seq_one_letter_code
_entity_poly.pdbx_strand_id
1 'polypeptide(L)'
;MFYGKPLLRRLVSNPGCSLETTHVIFNREGKSAVDDATVEMSAFGASTAIPGKPLKADHNIPPPPGCELISLLGSGGMGTVFLARQCHLNRLVAVKMLHKEFAANPVFINRLRSEAITLAAMNHPNVVGCHDIVTTTEGVYLIMEYIPGQLSVKSLLLRFGPLPEPLVVRILLDVVKGLAYVFEKGYTHFDLKPDNLLIYHDSAEPLREASELFLDKNTRVTICDFGISKQNGASQNPSASEPPPPGSVLGSPAYIAPEQVFFPEDVDFRADIYALAGTAFYMLTNSVPFTITERDLLLTHKLNHDIPDPSSMGAKISPEFAAILRRMGSADPGKRYGNYHDLLVELELLHDKYNQQLYTAWKAVRRLDFIKGGTAALLLLALLLGIFWGVKHVHAKYYQAVRVSLATSMGFWQGDGDWTAGKDPQEHTWTVTGKKARGWLNLIQTIHPGQNLQFKIRHPTPGSVICQIKYGIDQYGMFVWRRDADLKCSYSLYADRKVTAIGEMNDKKPIEWLECTFKLSRRKIILYVDGELAAVTHLDKPMAACHFAIRGINANMVQIKEVYISDLQSTAFNE
;
A
#
# COMPACT_ATOMS: atom_id res chain seq x y z
N MET A 1 21.55 -5.68 15.36
CA MET A 1 20.72 -5.95 16.55
C MET A 1 20.16 -4.60 16.98
N PHE A 2 18.86 -4.28 16.99
CA PHE A 2 17.61 -5.04 17.03
C PHE A 2 16.64 -4.55 15.93
N TYR A 3 15.83 -5.48 15.43
CA TYR A 3 14.67 -5.26 14.57
C TYR A 3 13.44 -4.87 15.40
N GLY A 4 12.57 -4.00 14.89
CA GLY A 4 11.21 -3.80 15.39
C GLY A 4 10.25 -3.47 14.24
N LYS A 5 9.52 -4.48 13.75
CA LYS A 5 8.44 -4.34 12.75
C LYS A 5 7.18 -3.69 13.38
N PRO A 6 6.33 -3.03 12.58
CA PRO A 6 5.12 -2.36 13.06
C PRO A 6 3.95 -3.35 13.23
N LEU A 7 3.19 -3.20 14.31
CA LEU A 7 1.91 -3.87 14.52
C LEU A 7 0.76 -2.93 14.12
N LEU A 8 0.18 -3.19 12.95
CA LEU A 8 -1.14 -2.73 12.55
C LEU A 8 -2.13 -3.87 12.77
N ARG A 9 -3.12 -3.71 13.67
CA ARG A 9 -4.46 -4.29 13.47
C ARG A 9 -5.53 -3.69 14.39
N ARG A 10 -6.56 -3.17 13.71
CA ARG A 10 -8.00 -3.10 14.06
C ARG A 10 -8.42 -2.43 15.36
N LEU A 11 -9.12 -1.30 15.20
CA LEU A 11 -10.42 -1.08 15.83
C LEU A 11 -11.34 -0.33 14.85
N VAL A 12 -12.48 -0.95 14.56
CA VAL A 12 -13.63 -0.36 13.86
C VAL A 12 -14.60 0.13 14.93
N SER A 13 -15.32 1.22 14.61
CA SER A 13 -16.56 1.75 15.20
C SER A 13 -16.53 2.34 16.61
N ASN A 14 -16.43 3.68 16.71
CA ASN A 14 -17.50 4.54 17.24
C ASN A 14 -17.23 6.03 16.93
N PRO A 15 -18.27 6.84 16.58
CA PRO A 15 -18.10 8.26 16.31
C PRO A 15 -18.23 9.09 17.59
N GLY A 16 -17.31 10.02 17.81
CA GLY A 16 -17.38 10.99 18.90
C GLY A 16 -16.40 10.73 20.05
N CYS A 17 -15.12 10.98 19.83
CA CYS A 17 -14.20 11.45 20.88
C CYS A 17 -12.93 11.98 20.21
N SER A 18 -12.66 13.28 20.35
CA SER A 18 -11.41 13.93 19.96
C SER A 18 -10.28 13.44 20.88
N LEU A 19 -9.26 12.79 20.31
CA LEU A 19 -8.00 12.54 20.99
C LEU A 19 -7.05 13.70 20.66
N GLU A 20 -6.82 14.57 21.65
CA GLU A 20 -5.71 15.52 21.64
C GLU A 20 -4.39 14.76 21.76
N THR A 21 -3.55 14.84 20.73
CA THR A 21 -2.13 14.44 20.83
C THR A 21 -1.35 15.59 21.47
N THR A 22 -1.17 15.53 22.78
CA THR A 22 -0.29 16.43 23.54
C THR A 22 1.17 16.06 23.23
N HIS A 23 1.88 16.91 22.48
CA HIS A 23 3.34 16.82 22.39
C HIS A 23 3.97 17.37 23.68
N VAL A 24 4.55 16.49 24.49
CA VAL A 24 5.36 16.83 25.66
C VAL A 24 6.73 17.31 25.17
N ILE A 25 7.03 18.59 25.36
CA ILE A 25 8.38 19.16 25.18
C ILE A 25 9.09 19.02 26.53
N PHE A 26 10.15 18.21 26.59
CA PHE A 26 11.07 18.21 27.72
C PHE A 26 11.99 19.42 27.61
N ASN A 27 11.86 20.38 28.52
CA ASN A 27 12.88 21.40 28.72
C ASN A 27 13.85 20.92 29.80
N ARG A 28 15.15 20.94 29.47
CA ARG A 28 16.25 20.67 30.39
C ARG A 28 16.49 21.95 31.21
N GLU A 29 16.76 21.78 32.49
CA GLU A 29 17.10 22.80 33.51
C GLU A 29 15.91 23.29 34.36
N GLY A 30 15.99 22.97 35.66
CA GLY A 30 15.03 23.34 36.67
C GLY A 30 15.50 24.50 37.53
N LYS A 31 14.61 25.45 37.82
CA LYS A 31 14.16 25.86 39.18
C LYS A 31 13.38 27.19 39.14
N SER A 32 12.18 27.12 39.71
CA SER A 32 11.41 28.04 40.58
C SER A 32 11.47 29.58 40.41
N ALA A 33 10.27 30.13 40.13
CA ALA A 33 9.56 31.35 40.58
C ALA A 33 10.29 32.51 41.28
N VAL A 34 9.94 33.76 40.89
CA VAL A 34 9.27 34.83 41.67
C VAL A 34 9.02 36.06 40.77
N ASP A 35 7.88 36.73 40.99
CA ASP A 35 7.36 37.94 40.34
C ASP A 35 8.30 39.17 40.43
N ASP A 36 8.35 40.01 39.39
CA ASP A 36 7.88 41.42 39.49
C ASP A 36 7.94 42.17 38.14
N ALA A 37 7.03 43.13 38.01
CA ALA A 37 6.64 43.84 36.79
C ALA A 37 7.72 44.74 36.13
N THR A 38 7.70 44.85 34.80
CA THR A 38 7.32 46.06 34.03
C THR A 38 7.86 46.07 32.59
N VAL A 39 6.98 46.56 31.70
CA VAL A 39 7.16 47.33 30.46
C VAL A 39 6.44 46.67 29.28
N GLU A 40 5.16 47.02 29.13
CA GLU A 40 4.40 46.80 27.91
C GLU A 40 4.98 47.64 26.78
N MET A 41 5.69 46.99 25.85
CA MET A 41 5.81 47.45 24.47
C MET A 41 4.67 46.79 23.68
N SER A 42 3.79 47.63 23.13
CA SER A 42 2.68 47.27 22.26
C SER A 42 3.17 46.48 21.03
N ALA A 43 3.11 45.16 21.12
CA ALA A 43 3.29 44.29 19.98
C ALA A 43 2.04 44.38 19.08
N PHE A 44 2.25 44.86 17.85
CA PHE A 44 1.30 44.72 16.74
C PHE A 44 0.83 43.25 16.68
N GLY A 45 -0.47 43.04 16.89
CA GLY A 45 -1.10 41.74 16.88
C GLY A 45 -1.07 41.10 15.50
N ALA A 46 -0.06 40.28 15.22
CA ALA A 46 -0.11 39.28 14.17
C ALA A 46 -0.78 38.03 14.74
N SER A 47 -2.05 37.82 14.38
CA SER A 47 -2.72 36.55 14.61
C SER A 47 -2.01 35.46 13.80
N THR A 48 -1.20 34.63 14.46
CA THR A 48 -0.49 33.50 13.83
C THR A 48 -1.45 32.36 13.55
N ALA A 49 -2.19 32.46 12.45
CA ALA A 49 -2.97 31.35 11.93
C ALA A 49 -2.09 30.44 11.04
N ILE A 50 -2.19 29.13 11.25
CA ILE A 50 -1.34 28.12 10.61
C ILE A 50 -1.89 27.78 9.21
N PRO A 51 -1.07 27.85 8.13
CA PRO A 51 -1.48 27.45 6.78
C PRO A 51 -2.08 26.04 6.72
N GLY A 52 -3.16 25.88 5.95
CA GLY A 52 -3.81 24.60 5.71
C GLY A 52 -4.80 24.13 6.79
N LYS A 53 -4.95 24.84 7.91
CA LYS A 53 -6.03 24.54 8.88
C LYS A 53 -7.40 24.93 8.29
N PRO A 54 -8.42 24.07 8.42
CA PRO A 54 -9.78 24.43 8.08
C PRO A 54 -10.18 25.70 8.84
N LEU A 55 -10.83 26.62 8.13
CA LEU A 55 -11.47 27.76 8.76
C LEU A 55 -12.52 27.24 9.76
N LYS A 56 -12.47 27.69 11.01
CA LYS A 56 -13.54 27.46 11.98
C LYS A 56 -14.83 28.11 11.46
N ALA A 57 -15.97 27.49 11.78
CA ALA A 57 -17.29 27.92 11.30
C ALA A 57 -17.72 29.33 11.77
N ASP A 58 -17.03 29.96 12.73
CA ASP A 58 -17.37 31.30 13.25
C ASP A 58 -16.57 32.46 12.64
N HIS A 59 -15.68 32.18 11.67
CA HIS A 59 -14.81 33.24 11.16
C HIS A 59 -15.60 34.33 10.45
N ASN A 60 -15.56 35.53 11.02
CA ASN A 60 -16.27 36.74 10.57
C ASN A 60 -15.64 37.37 9.31
N ILE A 61 -15.03 36.56 8.44
CA ILE A 61 -14.35 37.00 7.22
C ILE A 61 -15.32 36.84 6.05
N PRO A 62 -15.80 37.94 5.45
CA PRO A 62 -16.76 37.86 4.35
C PRO A 62 -16.10 37.24 3.11
N PRO A 63 -16.64 36.13 2.58
CA PRO A 63 -16.12 35.52 1.35
C PRO A 63 -16.46 36.39 0.13
N PRO A 64 -15.67 36.33 -0.96
CA PRO A 64 -16.10 36.95 -2.20
C PRO A 64 -17.36 36.25 -2.74
N PRO A 65 -18.27 36.98 -3.41
CA PRO A 65 -19.46 36.44 -4.04
C PRO A 65 -19.18 35.18 -4.87
N GLY A 66 -19.98 34.13 -4.67
CA GLY A 66 -19.86 32.87 -5.41
C GLY A 66 -18.68 31.98 -5.00
N CYS A 67 -17.99 32.29 -3.91
CA CYS A 67 -16.93 31.46 -3.35
C CYS A 67 -17.22 31.07 -1.89
N GLU A 68 -16.74 29.88 -1.51
CA GLU A 68 -16.75 29.38 -0.13
C GLU A 68 -15.30 29.25 0.35
N LEU A 69 -14.91 29.97 1.41
CA LEU A 69 -13.56 29.88 1.98
C LEU A 69 -13.38 28.56 2.74
N ILE A 70 -12.30 27.83 2.47
CA ILE A 70 -12.00 26.51 3.04
C ILE A 70 -10.93 26.61 4.14
N SER A 71 -9.78 27.21 3.83
CA SER A 71 -8.63 27.26 4.73
C SER A 71 -7.78 28.49 4.47
N LEU A 72 -7.02 28.92 5.47
CA LEU A 72 -5.98 29.92 5.29
C LEU A 72 -4.78 29.31 4.54
N LEU A 73 -4.27 29.99 3.51
CA LEU A 73 -3.02 29.61 2.83
C LEU A 73 -1.83 30.44 3.32
N GLY A 74 -2.04 31.73 3.60
CA GLY A 74 -1.00 32.62 4.12
C GLY A 74 -1.53 34.02 4.41
N SER A 75 -0.77 34.81 5.15
CA SER A 75 -1.04 36.24 5.39
C SER A 75 0.23 37.03 5.20
N GLY A 76 0.15 38.16 4.50
CA GLY A 76 1.28 39.04 4.18
C GLY A 76 0.90 40.51 4.31
N GLY A 77 1.83 41.41 4.00
CA GLY A 77 1.65 42.85 4.24
C GLY A 77 0.44 43.48 3.54
N MET A 78 0.14 43.06 2.30
CA MET A 78 -0.94 43.63 1.50
C MET A 78 -2.29 42.93 1.68
N GLY A 79 -2.32 41.74 2.26
CA GLY A 79 -3.53 40.94 2.31
C GLY A 79 -3.31 39.51 2.80
N THR A 80 -4.42 38.80 2.89
CA THR A 80 -4.50 37.43 3.38
C THR A 80 -5.04 36.52 2.28
N VAL A 81 -4.39 35.38 2.07
CA VAL A 81 -4.68 34.42 0.99
C VAL A 81 -5.36 33.19 1.58
N PHE A 82 -6.51 32.83 1.01
CA PHE A 82 -7.33 31.70 1.41
C PHE A 82 -7.46 30.70 0.27
N LEU A 83 -7.57 29.42 0.60
CA LEU A 83 -8.10 28.41 -0.29
C LEU A 83 -9.62 28.56 -0.29
N ALA A 84 -10.23 28.60 -1.45
CA ALA A 84 -11.68 28.68 -1.58
C ALA A 84 -12.18 27.74 -2.68
N ARG A 85 -13.46 27.39 -2.61
CA ARG A 85 -14.20 26.72 -3.69
C ARG A 85 -15.01 27.76 -4.43
N GLN A 86 -14.80 27.91 -5.74
CA GLN A 86 -15.67 28.70 -6.59
C GLN A 86 -16.92 27.86 -6.90
N CYS A 87 -18.07 28.19 -6.29
CA CYS A 87 -19.23 27.30 -6.19
C CYS A 87 -19.80 26.90 -7.56
N HIS A 88 -19.94 27.86 -8.47
CA HIS A 88 -20.55 27.63 -9.79
C HIS A 88 -19.73 26.71 -10.71
N LEU A 89 -18.39 26.78 -10.61
CA LEU A 89 -17.48 25.96 -11.42
C LEU A 89 -16.99 24.71 -10.67
N ASN A 90 -17.34 24.59 -9.39
CA ASN A 90 -16.87 23.56 -8.47
C ASN A 90 -15.36 23.30 -8.56
N ARG A 91 -14.56 24.37 -8.60
CA ARG A 91 -13.09 24.31 -8.63
C ARG A 91 -12.48 25.00 -7.41
N LEU A 92 -11.27 24.56 -7.05
CA LEU A 92 -10.47 25.22 -6.03
C LEU A 92 -9.77 26.45 -6.62
N VAL A 93 -9.75 27.54 -5.87
CA VAL A 93 -9.11 28.81 -6.23
C VAL A 93 -8.37 29.38 -5.01
N ALA A 94 -7.34 30.17 -5.26
CA ALA A 94 -6.70 30.97 -4.23
C ALA A 94 -7.35 32.37 -4.22
N VAL A 95 -7.79 32.84 -3.05
CA VAL A 95 -8.44 34.14 -2.88
C VAL A 95 -7.55 35.02 -2.01
N LYS A 96 -6.97 36.07 -2.58
CA LYS A 96 -6.24 37.09 -1.85
C LYS A 96 -7.18 38.24 -1.50
N MET A 97 -7.49 38.39 -0.23
CA MET A 97 -8.27 39.49 0.34
C MET A 97 -7.32 40.59 0.80
N LEU A 98 -7.50 41.81 0.30
CA LEU A 98 -6.66 42.93 0.68
C LEU A 98 -7.00 43.47 2.08
N HIS A 99 -5.98 43.95 2.80
CA HIS A 99 -6.20 44.67 4.05
C HIS A 99 -6.89 46.03 3.79
N LYS A 100 -7.68 46.51 4.77
CA LYS A 100 -8.54 47.70 4.64
C LYS A 100 -7.79 48.95 4.17
N GLU A 101 -6.55 49.13 4.64
CA GLU A 101 -5.68 50.26 4.29
C GLU A 101 -5.39 50.35 2.78
N PHE A 102 -5.16 49.20 2.14
CA PHE A 102 -4.94 49.11 0.70
C PHE A 102 -6.26 49.15 -0.09
N ALA A 103 -7.32 48.57 0.46
CA ALA A 103 -8.65 48.57 -0.16
C ALA A 103 -9.27 49.97 -0.25
N ALA A 104 -8.94 50.87 0.68
CA ALA A 104 -9.44 52.25 0.71
C ALA A 104 -8.68 53.20 -0.25
N ASN A 105 -7.52 52.79 -0.79
CA ASN A 105 -6.70 53.63 -1.65
C ASN A 105 -7.08 53.44 -3.14
N PRO A 106 -7.78 54.38 -3.79
CA PRO A 106 -8.23 54.22 -5.17
C PRO A 106 -7.07 54.12 -6.18
N VAL A 107 -5.93 54.76 -5.91
CA VAL A 107 -4.73 54.66 -6.75
C VAL A 107 -4.18 53.23 -6.72
N PHE A 108 -4.12 52.64 -5.52
CA PHE A 108 -3.69 51.25 -5.35
C PHE A 108 -4.65 50.28 -6.03
N ILE A 109 -5.96 50.46 -5.87
CA ILE A 109 -6.97 49.61 -6.51
C ILE A 109 -6.94 49.69 -8.04
N ASN A 110 -6.72 50.88 -8.60
CA ASN A 110 -6.60 51.02 -10.06
C ASN A 110 -5.32 50.35 -10.60
N ARG A 111 -4.21 50.42 -9.86
CA ARG A 111 -2.98 49.69 -10.18
C ARG A 111 -3.20 48.18 -10.13
N LEU A 112 -3.80 47.69 -9.04
CA LEU A 112 -4.13 46.27 -8.86
C LEU A 112 -5.07 45.75 -9.96
N ARG A 113 -6.08 46.53 -10.37
CA ARG A 113 -6.97 46.17 -11.49
C ARG A 113 -6.20 46.03 -12.79
N SER A 114 -5.30 46.97 -13.08
CA SER A 114 -4.47 46.94 -14.29
C SER A 114 -3.54 45.72 -14.31
N GLU A 115 -2.99 45.37 -13.15
CA GLU A 115 -2.18 44.17 -12.95
C GLU A 115 -3.00 42.89 -13.12
N ALA A 116 -4.17 42.80 -12.49
CA ALA A 116 -5.07 41.66 -12.60
C ALA A 116 -5.50 41.40 -14.05
N ILE A 117 -5.81 42.46 -14.82
CA ILE A 117 -6.10 42.36 -16.26
C ILE A 117 -4.91 41.77 -17.01
N THR A 118 -3.71 42.21 -16.68
CA THR A 118 -2.49 41.71 -17.29
C THR A 118 -2.28 40.22 -16.97
N LEU A 119 -2.34 39.86 -15.69
CA LEU A 119 -2.18 38.48 -15.23
C LEU A 119 -3.26 37.55 -15.78
N ALA A 120 -4.48 38.05 -16.00
CA ALA A 120 -5.57 37.29 -16.62
C ALA A 120 -5.29 36.97 -18.10
N ALA A 121 -4.47 37.78 -18.78
CA ALA A 121 -4.02 37.51 -20.15
C ALA A 121 -2.80 36.57 -20.21
N MET A 122 -2.19 36.25 -19.06
CA MET A 122 -1.05 35.34 -18.99
C MET A 122 -1.52 33.89 -18.91
N ASN A 123 -0.94 33.02 -19.73
CA ASN A 123 -1.18 31.59 -19.67
C ASN A 123 0.15 30.85 -19.83
N HIS A 124 0.76 30.50 -18.70
CA HIS A 124 2.03 29.79 -18.66
C HIS A 124 2.13 28.95 -17.38
N PRO A 125 2.59 27.69 -17.44
CA PRO A 125 2.62 26.79 -16.27
C PRO A 125 3.47 27.30 -15.09
N ASN A 126 4.46 28.16 -15.36
CA ASN A 126 5.33 28.76 -14.35
C ASN A 126 4.87 30.15 -13.88
N VAL A 127 3.66 30.59 -14.24
CA VAL A 127 3.06 31.87 -13.84
C VAL A 127 1.66 31.62 -13.31
N VAL A 128 1.34 32.09 -12.09
CA VAL A 128 -0.01 31.92 -11.52
C VAL A 128 -1.02 32.70 -12.36
N GLY A 129 -2.07 32.01 -12.80
CA GLY A 129 -3.18 32.66 -13.50
C GLY A 129 -4.04 33.52 -12.57
N CYS A 130 -4.45 34.69 -13.04
CA CYS A 130 -5.52 35.47 -12.41
C CYS A 130 -6.86 35.12 -13.06
N HIS A 131 -7.88 34.84 -12.25
CA HIS A 131 -9.22 34.50 -12.72
C HIS A 131 -10.16 35.71 -12.69
N ASP A 132 -10.14 36.49 -11.62
CA ASP A 132 -11.07 37.61 -11.44
C ASP A 132 -10.58 38.59 -10.35
N ILE A 133 -11.10 39.81 -10.39
CA ILE A 133 -11.00 40.79 -9.32
C ILE A 133 -12.39 41.24 -8.88
N VAL A 134 -12.72 40.99 -7.62
CA VAL A 134 -14.05 41.29 -7.07
C VAL A 134 -13.94 42.41 -6.05
N THR A 135 -14.70 43.47 -6.27
CA THR A 135 -14.83 44.60 -5.34
C THR A 135 -16.23 44.57 -4.72
N THR A 136 -16.32 44.50 -3.40
CA THR A 136 -17.58 44.55 -2.65
C THR A 136 -17.54 45.66 -1.59
N THR A 137 -18.63 45.85 -0.86
CA THR A 137 -18.65 46.71 0.34
C THR A 137 -17.72 46.21 1.44
N GLU A 138 -17.43 44.91 1.45
CA GLU A 138 -16.64 44.24 2.49
C GLU A 138 -15.13 44.24 2.21
N GLY A 139 -14.73 44.41 0.94
CA GLY A 139 -13.32 44.46 0.57
C GLY A 139 -13.04 44.24 -0.92
N VAL A 140 -11.75 44.14 -1.24
CA VAL A 140 -11.26 43.81 -2.58
C VAL A 140 -10.57 42.46 -2.54
N TYR A 141 -10.97 41.60 -3.47
CA TYR A 141 -10.54 40.21 -3.56
C TYR A 141 -9.94 39.95 -4.94
N LEU A 142 -8.78 39.31 -4.97
CA LEU A 142 -8.17 38.77 -6.17
C LEU A 142 -8.35 37.25 -6.18
N ILE A 143 -9.05 36.74 -7.19
CA ILE A 143 -9.29 35.30 -7.38
C ILE A 143 -8.24 34.78 -8.36
N MET A 144 -7.44 33.82 -7.92
CA MET A 144 -6.29 33.30 -8.64
C MET A 144 -6.35 31.77 -8.76
N GLU A 145 -5.55 31.23 -9.67
CA GLU A 145 -5.29 29.81 -9.77
C GLU A 145 -4.77 29.28 -8.43
N TYR A 146 -5.38 28.19 -7.95
CA TYR A 146 -4.83 27.45 -6.82
C TYR A 146 -3.74 26.50 -7.30
N ILE A 147 -2.55 26.58 -6.69
CA ILE A 147 -1.45 25.63 -6.92
C ILE A 147 -1.50 24.52 -5.85
N PRO A 148 -1.85 23.27 -6.22
CA PRO A 148 -1.84 22.12 -5.32
C PRO A 148 -0.50 21.91 -4.62
N GLY A 149 -0.58 21.47 -3.36
CA GLY A 149 0.59 21.20 -2.50
C GLY A 149 0.78 22.21 -1.37
N GLN A 150 0.21 23.43 -1.48
CA GLN A 150 0.33 24.52 -0.49
C GLN A 150 1.79 24.78 -0.06
N LEU A 151 2.73 24.56 -0.97
CA LEU A 151 4.15 24.52 -0.68
C LEU A 151 4.84 25.65 -1.45
N SER A 152 5.39 26.63 -0.73
CA SER A 152 6.34 27.58 -1.32
C SER A 152 7.77 27.09 -1.14
N VAL A 153 8.71 27.65 -1.89
CA VAL A 153 10.14 27.41 -1.66
C VAL A 153 10.53 27.82 -0.24
N LYS A 154 9.94 28.88 0.32
CA LYS A 154 10.14 29.25 1.73
C LYS A 154 9.71 28.13 2.69
N SER A 155 8.52 27.58 2.51
CA SER A 155 8.00 26.47 3.32
C SER A 155 8.87 25.21 3.19
N LEU A 156 9.42 24.97 2.00
CA LEU A 156 10.35 23.87 1.75
C LEU A 156 11.64 24.03 2.57
N LEU A 157 12.23 25.23 2.57
CA LEU A 157 13.45 25.55 3.34
C LEU A 157 13.22 25.48 4.85
N LEU A 158 12.06 25.95 5.33
CA LEU A 158 11.70 25.81 6.75
C LEU A 158 11.59 24.35 7.18
N ARG A 159 11.15 23.46 6.27
CA ARG A 159 10.94 22.05 6.58
C ARG A 159 12.20 21.19 6.45
N PHE A 160 13.02 21.43 5.42
CA PHE A 160 14.14 20.54 5.07
C PHE A 160 15.50 21.21 5.19
N GLY A 161 15.57 22.53 5.43
CA GLY A 161 16.81 23.29 5.43
C GLY A 161 17.34 23.53 4.01
N PRO A 162 18.66 23.75 3.84
CA PRO A 162 19.28 24.00 2.55
C PRO A 162 19.00 22.90 1.52
N LEU A 163 18.81 23.30 0.26
CA LEU A 163 18.49 22.41 -0.85
C LEU A 163 19.76 22.02 -1.64
N PRO A 164 19.83 20.78 -2.14
CA PRO A 164 20.93 20.35 -3.00
C PRO A 164 20.90 21.10 -4.34
N GLU A 165 22.07 21.34 -4.92
CA GLU A 165 22.24 22.08 -6.18
C GLU A 165 21.29 21.64 -7.32
N PRO A 166 21.09 20.35 -7.62
CA PRO A 166 20.17 19.93 -8.69
C PRO A 166 18.73 20.43 -8.48
N LEU A 167 18.29 20.54 -7.21
CA LEU A 167 16.96 21.06 -6.86
C LEU A 167 16.88 22.56 -7.11
N VAL A 168 17.91 23.29 -6.68
CA VAL A 168 18.02 24.73 -6.89
C VAL A 168 18.04 25.04 -8.38
N VAL A 169 18.86 24.36 -9.18
CA VAL A 169 18.94 24.56 -10.64
C VAL A 169 17.60 24.30 -11.31
N ARG A 170 16.87 23.25 -10.92
CA ARG A 170 15.54 22.97 -11.49
C ARG A 170 14.51 24.03 -11.09
N ILE A 171 14.51 24.50 -9.84
CA ILE A 171 13.66 25.62 -9.41
C ILE A 171 13.96 26.86 -10.25
N LEU A 172 15.24 27.21 -10.39
CA LEU A 172 15.68 28.36 -11.19
C LEU A 172 15.25 28.24 -12.65
N LEU A 173 15.38 27.07 -13.25
CA LEU A 173 14.97 26.83 -14.63
C LEU A 173 13.48 27.13 -14.86
N ASP A 174 12.61 26.60 -13.98
CA ASP A 174 11.17 26.83 -14.04
C ASP A 174 10.82 28.32 -13.85
N VAL A 175 11.49 28.99 -12.92
CA VAL A 175 11.29 30.43 -12.66
C VAL A 175 11.74 31.28 -13.85
N VAL A 176 12.93 31.01 -14.42
CA VAL A 176 13.43 31.76 -15.58
C VAL A 176 12.52 31.58 -16.80
N LYS A 177 11.93 30.39 -17.00
CA LYS A 177 10.90 30.18 -18.04
C LYS A 177 9.69 31.10 -17.83
N GLY A 178 9.19 31.18 -16.60
CA GLY A 178 8.10 32.10 -16.24
C GLY A 178 8.47 33.57 -16.47
N LEU A 179 9.65 34.00 -16.03
CA LEU A 179 10.12 35.38 -16.20
C LEU A 179 10.33 35.76 -17.67
N ALA A 180 10.89 34.86 -18.47
CA ALA A 180 11.05 35.06 -19.91
C ALA A 180 9.68 35.30 -20.58
N TYR A 181 8.69 34.44 -20.27
CA TYR A 181 7.32 34.59 -20.78
C TYR A 181 6.69 35.93 -20.37
N VAL A 182 6.82 36.32 -19.10
CA VAL A 182 6.27 37.59 -18.58
C VAL A 182 6.93 38.79 -19.26
N PHE A 183 8.24 38.71 -19.49
CA PHE A 183 9.01 39.76 -20.15
C PHE A 183 8.65 39.92 -21.62
N GLU A 184 8.39 38.83 -22.34
CA GLU A 184 7.85 38.87 -23.71
C GLU A 184 6.49 39.57 -23.77
N LYS A 185 5.74 39.59 -22.67
CA LYS A 185 4.49 40.35 -22.55
C LYS A 185 4.70 41.81 -22.12
N GLY A 186 5.93 42.25 -21.89
CA GLY A 186 6.29 43.63 -21.55
C GLY A 186 6.35 43.93 -20.06
N TYR A 187 6.40 42.91 -19.21
CA TYR A 187 6.35 43.04 -17.75
C TYR A 187 7.58 42.46 -17.05
N THR A 188 7.82 42.92 -15.84
CA THR A 188 8.86 42.44 -14.92
C THR A 188 8.26 42.22 -13.54
N HIS A 189 8.87 41.34 -12.74
CA HIS A 189 8.26 40.89 -11.49
C HIS A 189 8.61 41.78 -10.27
N PHE A 190 9.88 42.13 -10.13
CA PHE A 190 10.50 43.02 -9.14
C PHE A 190 10.39 42.66 -7.64
N ASP A 191 9.60 41.66 -7.24
CA ASP A 191 9.59 41.11 -5.86
C ASP A 191 9.88 39.60 -5.80
N LEU A 192 10.85 39.10 -6.56
CA LEU A 192 11.21 37.68 -6.49
C LEU A 192 11.84 37.31 -5.14
N LYS A 193 11.26 36.30 -4.50
CA LYS A 193 11.69 35.75 -3.21
C LYS A 193 11.13 34.35 -3.01
N PRO A 194 11.68 33.54 -2.08
CA PRO A 194 11.21 32.17 -1.84
C PRO A 194 9.71 32.04 -1.53
N ASP A 195 9.10 33.06 -0.93
CA ASP A 195 7.67 33.10 -0.59
C ASP A 195 6.77 33.19 -1.83
N ASN A 196 7.26 33.77 -2.91
CA ASN A 196 6.51 33.99 -4.16
C ASN A 196 6.72 32.86 -5.19
N LEU A 197 7.46 31.81 -4.81
CA LEU A 197 7.73 30.65 -5.65
C LEU A 197 6.95 29.46 -5.11
N LEU A 198 5.82 29.15 -5.74
CA LEU A 198 4.93 28.05 -5.38
C LEU A 198 5.36 26.76 -6.09
N ILE A 199 5.31 25.64 -5.39
CA ILE A 199 5.65 24.33 -5.93
C ILE A 199 4.35 23.56 -6.14
N TYR A 200 4.08 23.23 -7.39
CA TYR A 200 3.00 22.32 -7.73
C TYR A 200 3.38 20.90 -7.31
N HIS A 201 2.60 20.32 -6.41
CA HIS A 201 2.77 18.95 -5.96
C HIS A 201 1.39 18.33 -5.68
N ASP A 202 0.97 17.41 -6.55
CA ASP A 202 -0.34 16.75 -6.48
C ASP A 202 -0.20 15.33 -5.89
N SER A 203 0.31 15.26 -4.66
CA SER A 203 0.39 14.03 -3.88
C SER A 203 -0.29 14.23 -2.54
N ALA A 204 -1.15 13.27 -2.17
CA ALA A 204 -1.77 13.23 -0.85
C ALA A 204 -0.77 12.85 0.27
N GLU A 205 0.36 12.25 -0.10
CA GLU A 205 1.38 11.82 0.86
C GLU A 205 2.32 12.99 1.19
N PRO A 206 2.60 13.24 2.49
CA PRO A 206 3.53 14.28 2.88
C PRO A 206 4.96 13.92 2.43
N LEU A 207 5.64 14.88 1.80
CA LEU A 207 7.06 14.76 1.42
C LEU A 207 7.92 14.35 2.63
N ARG A 208 8.73 13.31 2.49
CA ARG A 208 9.68 12.89 3.54
C ARG A 208 11.02 13.57 3.37
N GLU A 209 11.39 13.87 2.14
CA GLU A 209 12.61 14.57 1.76
C GLU A 209 12.35 15.52 0.60
N ALA A 210 13.12 16.61 0.50
CA ALA A 210 12.99 17.57 -0.61
C ALA A 210 13.33 16.95 -1.98
N SER A 211 14.15 15.89 -2.01
CA SER A 211 14.52 15.15 -3.21
C SER A 211 13.34 14.41 -3.86
N GLU A 212 12.31 14.06 -3.09
CA GLU A 212 11.11 13.37 -3.59
C GLU A 212 10.30 14.23 -4.56
N LEU A 213 10.44 15.56 -4.49
CA LEU A 213 9.79 16.50 -5.42
C LEU A 213 10.07 16.16 -6.89
N PHE A 214 11.26 15.64 -7.21
CA PHE A 214 11.64 15.33 -8.61
C PHE A 214 11.34 13.91 -9.06
N LEU A 215 10.74 13.10 -8.18
CA LEU A 215 10.18 11.82 -8.62
C LEU A 215 8.95 12.02 -9.48
N ASP A 216 8.18 13.08 -9.20
CA ASP A 216 7.05 13.48 -10.02
C ASP A 216 7.51 14.38 -11.17
N LYS A 217 7.19 13.95 -12.40
CA LYS A 217 7.48 14.71 -13.62
C LYS A 217 6.60 15.94 -13.77
N ASN A 218 5.47 15.99 -13.06
CA ASN A 218 4.53 17.10 -13.09
C ASN A 218 4.88 18.20 -12.10
N THR A 219 5.87 17.97 -11.22
CA THR A 219 6.38 19.01 -10.32
C THR A 219 6.93 20.16 -11.14
N ARG A 220 6.42 21.36 -10.83
CA ARG A 220 6.85 22.61 -11.43
C ARG A 220 6.83 23.72 -10.39
N VAL A 221 7.64 24.75 -10.62
CA VAL A 221 7.59 25.98 -9.84
C VAL A 221 6.78 27.03 -10.58
N THR A 222 5.83 27.65 -9.89
CA THR A 222 4.95 28.69 -10.42
C THR A 222 5.16 29.98 -9.62
N ILE A 223 5.41 31.08 -10.34
CA ILE A 223 5.61 32.41 -9.76
C ILE A 223 4.25 33.02 -9.42
N CYS A 224 4.09 33.53 -8.20
CA CYS A 224 2.91 34.27 -7.77
C CYS A 224 3.27 35.69 -7.30
N ASP A 225 2.25 36.52 -7.04
CA ASP A 225 2.41 37.86 -6.47
C ASP A 225 3.38 38.75 -7.28
N PHE A 226 2.99 39.07 -8.52
CA PHE A 226 3.68 40.04 -9.36
C PHE A 226 3.59 41.41 -8.70
N GLY A 227 4.65 41.83 -8.03
CA GLY A 227 4.66 43.12 -7.34
C GLY A 227 4.34 44.24 -8.32
N ILE A 228 3.23 44.95 -8.09
CA ILE A 228 2.76 46.18 -8.75
C ILE A 228 3.92 46.99 -9.37
N SER A 229 4.32 46.72 -10.61
CA SER A 229 5.46 47.43 -11.21
C SER A 229 5.40 47.58 -12.73
N LYS A 230 6.13 48.62 -13.16
CA LYS A 230 6.01 49.42 -14.39
C LYS A 230 5.98 48.59 -15.69
N GLN A 231 5.20 49.09 -16.65
CA GLN A 231 5.32 48.76 -18.06
C GLN A 231 6.67 49.26 -18.57
N ASN A 232 7.50 48.37 -19.13
CA ASN A 232 8.78 48.77 -19.72
C ASN A 232 8.52 49.59 -21.00
N GLY A 233 8.89 50.86 -20.96
CA GLY A 233 9.24 51.72 -22.11
C GLY A 233 8.37 51.67 -23.37
N ALA A 234 7.26 52.43 -23.39
CA ALA A 234 6.82 53.19 -24.56
C ALA A 234 5.84 54.29 -24.14
N SER A 235 6.15 55.53 -24.49
CA SER A 235 5.32 56.72 -24.28
C SER A 235 3.88 56.51 -24.79
N GLN A 236 2.88 56.75 -23.93
CA GLN A 236 1.60 57.43 -24.21
C GLN A 236 0.54 57.12 -23.12
N ASN A 237 0.66 57.76 -21.96
CA ASN A 237 -0.48 58.25 -21.17
C ASN A 237 0.03 59.12 -20.00
N PRO A 238 -0.08 60.46 -20.08
CA PRO A 238 0.47 61.37 -19.07
C PRO A 238 -0.33 61.46 -17.75
N SER A 239 -1.25 60.54 -17.47
CA SER A 239 -2.10 60.58 -16.26
C SER A 239 -1.75 59.58 -15.15
N ALA A 240 -0.63 58.83 -15.25
CA ALA A 240 -0.23 57.84 -14.24
C ALA A 240 1.22 57.96 -13.76
N SER A 241 1.90 59.07 -14.08
CA SER A 241 3.29 59.34 -13.70
C SER A 241 3.36 60.05 -12.34
N GLU A 242 2.95 59.37 -11.27
CA GLU A 242 3.37 59.76 -9.91
C GLU A 242 4.40 58.75 -9.40
N PRO A 243 5.62 59.20 -9.01
CA PRO A 243 6.57 58.33 -8.34
C PRO A 243 5.94 57.76 -7.05
N PRO A 244 6.30 56.52 -6.66
CA PRO A 244 5.83 55.97 -5.40
C PRO A 244 6.15 56.94 -4.24
N PRO A 245 5.27 57.11 -3.25
CA PRO A 245 5.52 58.02 -2.13
C PRO A 245 6.85 57.69 -1.45
N PRO A 246 7.61 58.71 -1.00
CA PRO A 246 8.92 58.53 -0.39
C PRO A 246 8.81 57.55 0.79
N GLY A 247 9.54 56.43 0.70
CA GLY A 247 9.51 55.33 1.68
C GLY A 247 8.85 54.03 1.20
N SER A 248 8.08 54.04 0.11
CA SER A 248 7.49 52.83 -0.48
C SER A 248 8.45 52.17 -1.49
N VAL A 249 9.48 51.50 -0.97
CA VAL A 249 10.31 50.59 -1.78
C VAL A 249 9.52 49.29 -1.98
N LEU A 250 9.18 48.99 -3.23
CA LEU A 250 8.59 47.72 -3.62
C LEU A 250 9.67 46.63 -3.53
N GLY A 251 9.50 45.66 -2.63
CA GLY A 251 10.38 44.50 -2.52
C GLY A 251 10.84 44.19 -1.10
N SER A 252 11.18 42.93 -0.85
CA SER A 252 11.79 42.52 0.42
C SER A 252 13.27 42.93 0.45
N PRO A 253 13.74 43.74 1.42
CA PRO A 253 15.10 44.34 1.40
C PRO A 253 16.25 43.35 1.21
N ALA A 254 16.06 42.11 1.66
CA ALA A 254 17.02 41.03 1.47
C ALA A 254 17.29 40.71 -0.01
N TYR A 255 16.27 40.75 -0.88
CA TYR A 255 16.36 40.29 -2.28
C TYR A 255 16.37 41.41 -3.31
N ILE A 256 15.83 42.58 -2.97
CA ILE A 256 15.71 43.71 -3.91
C ILE A 256 17.05 44.08 -4.57
N ALA A 257 17.06 44.33 -5.87
CA ALA A 257 18.27 44.80 -6.55
C ALA A 257 18.56 46.26 -6.17
N PRO A 258 19.83 46.65 -5.98
CA PRO A 258 20.16 47.99 -5.50
C PRO A 258 19.64 49.09 -6.44
N GLU A 259 19.71 48.89 -7.76
CA GLU A 259 19.21 49.84 -8.74
C GLU A 259 17.71 50.12 -8.63
N GLN A 260 16.91 49.18 -8.10
CA GLN A 260 15.47 49.40 -7.88
C GLN A 260 15.18 50.50 -6.87
N VAL A 261 16.11 50.76 -5.95
CA VAL A 261 15.98 51.81 -4.93
C VAL A 261 16.65 53.10 -5.36
N PHE A 262 17.88 53.01 -5.87
CA PHE A 262 18.71 54.19 -6.13
C PHE A 262 18.51 54.77 -7.53
N PHE A 263 18.13 53.96 -8.52
CA PHE A 263 18.01 54.34 -9.92
C PHE A 263 16.69 53.83 -10.55
N PRO A 264 15.52 54.16 -9.98
CA PRO A 264 14.23 53.56 -10.35
C PRO A 264 13.75 53.85 -11.79
N GLU A 265 14.40 54.77 -12.50
CA GLU A 265 14.12 55.06 -13.92
C GLU A 265 14.95 54.22 -14.90
N ASP A 266 16.05 53.62 -14.43
CA ASP A 266 16.97 52.81 -15.24
C ASP A 266 16.81 51.30 -14.98
N VAL A 267 15.82 50.91 -14.15
CA VAL A 267 15.56 49.51 -13.79
C VAL A 267 14.97 48.76 -14.97
N ASP A 268 15.53 47.59 -15.26
CA ASP A 268 14.99 46.63 -16.22
C ASP A 268 14.86 45.22 -15.60
N PHE A 269 14.56 44.23 -16.45
CA PHE A 269 14.40 42.83 -16.07
C PHE A 269 15.63 42.21 -15.37
N ARG A 270 16.82 42.82 -15.45
CA ARG A 270 18.02 42.32 -14.78
C ARG A 270 17.93 42.44 -13.26
N ALA A 271 17.02 43.26 -12.75
CA ALA A 271 16.68 43.29 -11.33
C ALA A 271 16.08 41.96 -10.84
N ASP A 272 15.22 41.31 -11.66
CA ASP A 272 14.66 40.00 -11.35
C ASP A 272 15.76 38.92 -11.32
N ILE A 273 16.74 39.00 -12.22
CA ILE A 273 17.90 38.08 -12.25
C ILE A 273 18.71 38.19 -10.96
N TYR A 274 18.93 39.40 -10.46
CA TYR A 274 19.63 39.63 -9.18
C TYR A 274 18.85 39.09 -7.99
N ALA A 275 17.55 39.38 -7.91
CA ALA A 275 16.68 38.87 -6.84
C ALA A 275 16.63 37.33 -6.86
N LEU A 276 16.65 36.73 -8.04
CA LEU A 276 16.71 35.29 -8.22
C LEU A 276 18.05 34.69 -7.75
N ALA A 277 19.17 35.40 -7.94
CA ALA A 277 20.47 35.00 -7.38
C ALA A 277 20.47 35.00 -5.85
N GLY A 278 19.89 36.03 -5.23
CA GLY A 278 19.71 36.09 -3.77
C GLY A 278 18.80 34.97 -3.25
N THR A 279 17.75 34.65 -4.01
CA THR A 279 16.85 33.51 -3.73
C THR A 279 17.60 32.18 -3.82
N ALA A 280 18.45 31.99 -4.85
CA ALA A 280 19.30 30.81 -4.98
C ALA A 280 20.31 30.66 -3.85
N PHE A 281 20.96 31.75 -3.46
CA PHE A 281 21.86 31.78 -2.32
C PHE A 281 21.14 31.33 -1.05
N TYR A 282 19.93 31.84 -0.80
CA TYR A 282 19.11 31.42 0.35
C TYR A 282 18.72 29.94 0.26
N MET A 283 18.37 29.45 -0.94
CA MET A 283 18.07 28.02 -1.12
C MET A 283 19.26 27.12 -0.78
N LEU A 284 20.49 27.54 -1.12
CA LEU A 284 21.71 26.76 -0.94
C LEU A 284 22.31 26.83 0.47
N THR A 285 22.04 27.92 1.20
CA THR A 285 22.70 28.21 2.48
C THR A 285 21.73 28.32 3.66
N ASN A 286 20.43 28.42 3.38
CA ASN A 286 19.38 28.78 4.34
C ASN A 286 19.67 30.10 5.10
N SER A 287 20.49 30.98 4.51
CA SER A 287 20.86 32.30 5.04
C SER A 287 20.80 33.35 3.93
N VAL A 288 20.40 34.58 4.25
CA VAL A 288 20.36 35.65 3.25
C VAL A 288 21.79 36.09 2.87
N PRO A 289 22.03 36.60 1.65
CA PRO A 289 23.36 36.99 1.19
C PRO A 289 24.10 37.97 2.08
N PHE A 290 23.37 38.92 2.66
CA PHE A 290 23.92 39.99 3.49
C PHE A 290 23.16 40.07 4.81
N THR A 291 23.88 39.95 5.92
CA THR A 291 23.30 39.97 7.28
C THR A 291 23.48 41.36 7.89
N ILE A 292 22.84 42.37 7.29
CA ILE A 292 22.84 43.75 7.77
C ILE A 292 21.40 44.09 8.17
N THR A 293 21.19 44.40 9.45
CA THR A 293 19.86 44.63 10.02
C THR A 293 19.30 45.99 9.62
N GLU A 294 20.15 47.02 9.53
CA GLU A 294 19.72 48.36 9.13
C GLU A 294 19.50 48.41 7.61
N ARG A 295 18.29 48.79 7.22
CA ARG A 295 17.84 48.74 5.82
C ARG A 295 18.69 49.60 4.88
N ASP A 296 18.92 50.86 5.22
CA ASP A 296 19.60 51.79 4.32
C ASP A 296 21.09 51.45 4.19
N LEU A 297 21.69 50.95 5.26
CA LEU A 297 23.05 50.39 5.23
C LEU A 297 23.12 49.12 4.37
N LEU A 298 22.15 48.22 4.47
CA LEU A 298 22.05 47.03 3.62
C LEU A 298 21.96 47.40 2.14
N LEU A 299 21.10 48.36 1.80
CA LEU A 299 20.93 48.80 0.41
C LEU A 299 22.19 49.48 -0.14
N THR A 300 22.84 50.32 0.66
CA THR A 300 24.12 50.97 0.30
C THR A 300 25.25 49.94 0.14
N HIS A 301 25.27 48.91 0.98
CA HIS A 301 26.20 47.79 0.84
C HIS A 301 25.99 47.05 -0.48
N LYS A 302 24.73 46.76 -0.85
CA LYS A 302 24.38 46.06 -2.09
C LYS A 302 24.78 46.82 -3.36
N LEU A 303 24.91 48.15 -3.32
CA LEU A 303 25.43 48.94 -4.46
C LEU A 303 26.89 48.63 -4.80
N ASN A 304 27.69 48.26 -3.79
CA ASN A 304 29.15 48.16 -3.92
C ASN A 304 29.66 46.71 -3.83
N HIS A 305 28.79 45.76 -3.52
CA HIS A 305 29.17 44.38 -3.24
C HIS A 305 28.27 43.41 -4.01
N ASP A 306 28.89 42.57 -4.84
CA ASP A 306 28.23 41.43 -5.46
C ASP A 306 27.72 40.44 -4.39
N ILE A 307 26.69 39.67 -4.72
CA ILE A 307 26.23 38.56 -3.87
C ILE A 307 27.40 37.57 -3.66
N PRO A 308 27.71 37.20 -2.41
CA PRO A 308 28.82 36.29 -2.11
C PRO A 308 28.61 34.89 -2.72
N ASP A 309 29.71 34.19 -2.94
CA ASP A 309 29.68 32.80 -3.40
C ASP A 309 29.11 31.88 -2.30
N PRO A 310 28.03 31.12 -2.55
CA PRO A 310 27.44 30.23 -1.55
C PRO A 310 28.43 29.24 -0.91
N SER A 311 29.50 28.86 -1.62
CA SER A 311 30.54 27.97 -1.08
C SER A 311 31.30 28.58 0.11
N SER A 312 31.32 29.92 0.25
CA SER A 312 31.90 30.57 1.44
C SER A 312 31.13 30.25 2.72
N MET A 313 29.87 29.82 2.60
CA MET A 313 28.99 29.40 3.69
C MET A 313 28.85 27.87 3.78
N GLY A 314 29.72 27.13 3.10
CA GLY A 314 29.73 25.65 3.12
C GLY A 314 28.75 24.98 2.16
N ALA A 315 28.08 25.72 1.28
CA ALA A 315 27.27 25.12 0.24
C ALA A 315 28.13 24.34 -0.76
N LYS A 316 27.74 23.09 -1.03
CA LYS A 316 28.39 22.23 -2.02
C LYS A 316 27.77 22.50 -3.39
N ILE A 317 28.44 23.34 -4.18
CA ILE A 317 28.02 23.67 -5.55
C ILE A 317 29.13 23.40 -6.56
N SER A 318 28.76 23.08 -7.79
CA SER A 318 29.67 22.94 -8.92
C SER A 318 30.29 24.29 -9.32
N PRO A 319 31.54 24.31 -9.81
CA PRO A 319 32.16 25.53 -10.33
C PRO A 319 31.33 26.21 -11.44
N GLU A 320 30.67 25.40 -12.27
CA GLU A 320 29.81 25.88 -13.35
C GLU A 320 28.59 26.64 -12.79
N PHE A 321 27.91 26.10 -11.78
CA PHE A 321 26.78 26.80 -11.17
C PHE A 321 27.21 28.02 -10.35
N ALA A 322 28.37 27.95 -9.67
CA ALA A 322 28.95 29.11 -8.99
C ALA A 322 29.22 30.27 -9.96
N ALA A 323 29.69 29.98 -11.18
CA ALA A 323 29.91 31.01 -12.20
C ALA A 323 28.58 31.66 -12.66
N ILE A 324 27.52 30.86 -12.85
CA ILE A 324 26.18 31.37 -13.17
C ILE A 324 25.68 32.30 -12.06
N LEU A 325 25.73 31.86 -10.80
CA LEU A 325 25.27 32.64 -9.65
C LEU A 325 26.04 33.95 -9.48
N ARG A 326 27.36 33.92 -9.67
CA ARG A 326 28.21 35.12 -9.62
C ARG A 326 27.79 36.15 -10.67
N ARG A 327 27.50 35.70 -11.89
CA ARG A 327 27.03 36.58 -12.96
C ARG A 327 25.64 37.13 -12.68
N MET A 328 24.71 36.30 -12.21
CA MET A 328 23.36 36.76 -11.84
C MET A 328 23.38 37.77 -10.69
N GLY A 329 24.23 37.55 -9.68
CA GLY A 329 24.29 38.31 -8.44
C GLY A 329 25.25 39.50 -8.44
N SER A 330 25.72 39.97 -9.60
CA SER A 330 26.60 41.15 -9.63
C SER A 330 25.84 42.42 -9.23
N ALA A 331 26.46 43.29 -8.45
CA ALA A 331 25.91 44.60 -8.09
C ALA A 331 25.68 45.47 -9.34
N ASP A 332 26.59 45.42 -10.31
CA ASP A 332 26.50 46.11 -11.60
C ASP A 332 25.53 45.37 -12.56
N PRO A 333 24.36 45.95 -12.91
CA PRO A 333 23.42 45.33 -13.84
C PRO A 333 24.03 45.05 -15.22
N GLY A 334 25.04 45.83 -15.63
CA GLY A 334 25.76 45.66 -16.89
C GLY A 334 26.52 44.34 -17.00
N LYS A 335 26.94 43.77 -15.86
CA LYS A 335 27.69 42.49 -15.80
C LYS A 335 26.79 41.26 -15.72
N ARG A 336 25.48 41.44 -15.48
CA ARG A 336 24.50 40.36 -15.42
C ARG A 336 24.18 39.82 -16.81
N TYR A 337 23.30 38.82 -16.89
CA TYR A 337 22.81 38.32 -18.17
C TYR A 337 22.01 39.41 -18.90
N GLY A 338 22.29 39.57 -20.20
CA GLY A 338 21.66 40.59 -21.03
C GLY A 338 20.27 40.22 -21.55
N ASN A 339 19.79 39.01 -21.28
CA ASN A 339 18.46 38.51 -21.58
C ASN A 339 18.22 37.22 -20.76
N TYR A 340 16.96 36.78 -20.67
CA TYR A 340 16.61 35.52 -19.98
C TYR A 340 17.03 34.26 -20.73
N HIS A 341 17.15 34.33 -22.06
CA HIS A 341 17.46 33.17 -22.90
C HIS A 341 18.86 32.61 -22.63
N ASP A 342 19.87 33.47 -22.54
CA ASP A 342 21.25 33.07 -22.23
C ASP A 342 21.34 32.36 -20.87
N LEU A 343 20.66 32.91 -19.85
CA LEU A 343 20.57 32.28 -18.54
C LEU A 343 19.84 30.93 -18.60
N LEU A 344 18.74 30.86 -19.36
CA LEU A 344 17.96 29.65 -19.53
C LEU A 344 18.80 28.53 -20.16
N VAL A 345 19.56 28.83 -21.22
CA VAL A 345 20.45 27.86 -21.88
C VAL A 345 21.49 27.30 -20.91
N GLU A 346 22.15 28.15 -20.11
CA GLU A 346 23.14 27.68 -19.14
C GLU A 346 22.50 26.80 -18.03
N LEU A 347 21.30 27.14 -17.56
CA LEU A 347 20.55 26.34 -16.59
C LEU A 347 20.06 25.01 -17.18
N GLU A 348 19.63 24.97 -18.44
CA GLU A 348 19.21 23.74 -19.13
C GLU A 348 20.38 22.76 -19.29
N LEU A 349 21.56 23.25 -19.68
CA LEU A 349 22.77 22.42 -19.77
C LEU A 349 23.13 21.77 -18.43
N LEU A 350 23.05 22.52 -17.32
CA LEU A 350 23.26 21.97 -15.98
C LEU A 350 22.17 20.99 -15.58
N HIS A 351 20.91 21.31 -15.84
CA HIS A 351 19.79 20.45 -15.51
C HIS A 351 19.88 19.10 -16.23
N ASP A 352 20.23 19.09 -17.51
CA ASP A 352 20.44 17.87 -18.30
C ASP A 352 21.60 17.04 -17.79
N LYS A 353 22.72 17.68 -17.41
CA LYS A 353 23.86 17.01 -16.76
C LYS A 353 23.40 16.30 -15.48
N TYR A 354 22.59 16.95 -14.64
CA TYR A 354 22.06 16.32 -13.42
C TYR A 354 21.07 15.20 -13.70
N ASN A 355 20.16 15.37 -14.66
CA ASN A 355 19.22 14.33 -15.04
C ASN A 355 19.93 13.08 -15.58
N GLN A 356 20.99 13.24 -16.36
CA GLN A 356 21.80 12.10 -16.83
C GLN A 356 22.49 11.38 -15.67
N GLN A 357 23.05 12.12 -14.71
CA GLN A 357 23.65 11.53 -13.50
C GLN A 357 22.60 10.78 -12.66
N LEU A 358 21.42 11.35 -12.47
CA LEU A 358 20.32 10.69 -11.77
C LEU A 358 19.81 9.45 -12.51
N TYR A 359 19.68 9.50 -13.84
CA TYR A 359 19.28 8.36 -14.65
C TYR A 359 20.29 7.21 -14.57
N THR A 360 21.59 7.51 -14.62
CA THR A 360 22.65 6.50 -14.48
C THR A 360 22.67 5.90 -13.07
N ALA A 361 22.52 6.71 -12.03
CA ALA A 361 22.41 6.26 -10.65
C ALA A 361 21.16 5.39 -10.42
N TRP A 362 20.00 5.81 -10.91
CA TRP A 362 18.76 5.05 -10.84
C TRP A 362 18.89 3.69 -11.55
N LYS A 363 19.52 3.64 -12.73
CA LYS A 363 19.78 2.40 -13.46
C LYS A 363 20.71 1.46 -12.68
N ALA A 364 21.66 2.00 -11.93
CA ALA A 364 22.55 1.23 -11.06
C ALA A 364 21.81 0.66 -9.82
N VAL A 365 20.99 1.48 -9.16
CA VAL A 365 20.17 1.05 -7.99
C VAL A 365 19.16 -0.03 -8.39
N ARG A 366 18.45 0.15 -9.51
CA ARG A 366 17.49 -0.85 -10.02
C ARG A 366 18.14 -2.16 -10.41
N ARG A 367 19.42 -2.14 -10.86
CA ARG A 367 20.21 -3.37 -11.05
C ARG A 367 20.48 -4.06 -9.70
N LEU A 368 20.81 -3.32 -8.65
CA LEU A 368 20.98 -3.88 -7.30
C LEU A 368 19.68 -4.49 -6.75
N ASP A 369 18.54 -3.82 -6.93
CA ASP A 369 17.26 -4.35 -6.47
C ASP A 369 16.78 -5.56 -7.28
N PHE A 370 17.09 -5.61 -8.58
CA PHE A 370 16.90 -6.80 -9.41
C PHE A 370 17.76 -7.97 -8.92
N ILE A 371 19.02 -7.73 -8.55
CA ILE A 371 19.91 -8.76 -7.97
C ILE A 371 19.36 -9.26 -6.63
N LYS A 372 18.92 -8.35 -5.74
CA LYS A 372 18.32 -8.73 -4.44
C LYS A 372 17.02 -9.53 -4.63
N GLY A 373 16.14 -9.10 -5.54
CA GLY A 373 14.92 -9.84 -5.88
C GLY A 373 15.21 -11.24 -6.45
N GLY A 374 16.23 -11.35 -7.32
CA GLY A 374 16.71 -12.62 -7.86
C GLY A 374 17.23 -13.56 -6.77
N THR A 375 17.99 -13.06 -5.80
CA THR A 375 18.47 -13.89 -4.68
C THR A 375 17.34 -14.37 -3.77
N ALA A 376 16.33 -13.53 -3.50
CA ALA A 376 15.16 -13.93 -2.72
C ALA A 376 14.31 -14.99 -3.44
N ALA A 377 14.13 -14.85 -4.76
CA ALA A 377 13.43 -15.83 -5.58
C ALA A 377 14.16 -17.19 -5.62
N LEU A 378 15.50 -17.18 -5.71
CA LEU A 378 16.32 -18.39 -5.65
C LEU A 378 16.24 -19.09 -4.29
N LEU A 379 16.27 -18.34 -3.19
CA LEU A 379 16.10 -18.90 -1.85
C LEU A 379 14.70 -19.49 -1.65
N LEU A 380 13.66 -18.84 -2.17
CA LEU A 380 12.29 -19.33 -2.10
C LEU A 380 12.11 -20.58 -2.97
N LEU A 381 12.72 -20.63 -4.16
CA LEU A 381 12.75 -21.82 -5.01
C LEU A 381 13.49 -22.98 -4.31
N ALA A 382 14.64 -22.73 -3.68
CA ALA A 382 15.38 -23.73 -2.93
C ALA A 382 14.57 -24.25 -1.72
N LEU A 383 13.86 -23.38 -1.01
CA LEU A 383 12.94 -23.76 0.06
C LEU A 383 11.80 -24.63 -0.47
N LEU A 384 11.14 -24.23 -1.56
CA LEU A 384 10.06 -24.99 -2.18
C LEU A 384 10.54 -26.35 -2.68
N LEU A 385 11.72 -26.42 -3.30
CA LEU A 385 12.34 -27.68 -3.69
C LEU A 385 12.66 -28.55 -2.47
N GLY A 386 13.17 -27.96 -1.38
CA GLY A 386 13.41 -28.65 -0.12
C GLY A 386 12.13 -29.21 0.52
N ILE A 387 11.05 -28.42 0.54
CA ILE A 387 9.72 -28.84 1.00
C ILE A 387 9.20 -29.95 0.10
N PHE A 388 9.27 -29.80 -1.23
CA PHE A 388 8.82 -30.82 -2.18
C PHE A 388 9.57 -32.14 -1.98
N TRP A 389 10.90 -32.07 -1.80
CA TRP A 389 11.72 -33.25 -1.54
C TRP A 389 11.40 -33.89 -0.18
N GLY A 390 11.19 -33.07 0.86
CA GLY A 390 10.77 -33.51 2.18
C GLY A 390 9.39 -34.19 2.16
N VAL A 391 8.41 -33.59 1.48
CA VAL A 391 7.09 -34.17 1.27
C VAL A 391 7.21 -35.48 0.51
N LYS A 392 7.96 -35.54 -0.60
CA LYS A 392 8.17 -36.78 -1.36
C LYS A 392 8.82 -37.87 -0.51
N HIS A 393 9.78 -37.52 0.35
CA HIS A 393 10.46 -38.47 1.24
C HIS A 393 9.53 -38.98 2.36
N VAL A 394 8.72 -38.10 2.95
CA VAL A 394 7.68 -38.49 3.93
C VAL A 394 6.58 -39.30 3.25
N HIS A 395 6.14 -38.94 2.04
CA HIS A 395 5.18 -39.71 1.24
C HIS A 395 5.72 -41.12 0.95
N ALA A 396 6.99 -41.25 0.56
CA ALA A 396 7.62 -42.55 0.33
C ALA A 396 7.66 -43.42 1.60
N LYS A 397 7.99 -42.83 2.76
CA LYS A 397 7.98 -43.53 4.06
C LYS A 397 6.54 -43.85 4.53
N TYR A 398 5.59 -42.96 4.29
CA TYR A 398 4.18 -43.13 4.66
C TYR A 398 3.51 -44.23 3.82
N TYR A 399 3.80 -44.31 2.52
CA TYR A 399 3.32 -45.41 1.65
C TYR A 399 4.01 -46.74 1.94
N GLN A 400 5.26 -46.74 2.44
CA GLN A 400 5.86 -47.96 3.00
C GLN A 400 5.21 -48.40 4.31
N ALA A 401 4.62 -47.47 5.08
CA ALA A 401 4.00 -47.74 6.37
C ALA A 401 2.46 -47.91 6.34
N VAL A 402 1.78 -47.48 5.26
CA VAL A 402 0.31 -47.48 5.15
C VAL A 402 -0.14 -48.08 3.82
N ARG A 403 -0.46 -49.38 3.90
CA ARG A 403 -1.41 -50.18 3.10
C ARG A 403 -1.48 -49.91 1.58
N VAL A 404 -0.88 -50.83 0.81
CA VAL A 404 -1.51 -51.34 -0.42
C VAL A 404 -2.32 -52.58 -0.05
N SER A 405 -3.57 -52.62 -0.53
CA SER A 405 -4.49 -53.75 -0.48
C SER A 405 -3.84 -55.03 -1.05
N LEU A 406 -3.42 -55.95 -0.18
CA LEU A 406 -2.88 -57.24 -0.59
C LEU A 406 -3.93 -58.38 -0.54
N ALA A 407 -5.11 -58.16 0.06
CA ALA A 407 -6.07 -59.23 0.38
C ALA A 407 -6.98 -59.74 -0.76
N THR A 408 -6.83 -59.23 -1.99
CA THR A 408 -7.62 -59.73 -3.16
C THR A 408 -6.78 -60.52 -4.16
N SER A 409 -5.53 -60.84 -3.81
CA SER A 409 -4.70 -61.78 -4.58
C SER A 409 -4.96 -63.22 -4.10
N MET A 410 -4.93 -64.19 -5.03
CA MET A 410 -5.04 -65.62 -4.67
C MET A 410 -3.98 -66.08 -3.66
N GLY A 411 -2.87 -65.35 -3.49
CA GLY A 411 -1.82 -65.70 -2.53
C GLY A 411 -2.23 -65.60 -1.05
N PHE A 412 -3.39 -64.98 -0.74
CA PHE A 412 -3.93 -64.85 0.62
C PHE A 412 -5.05 -65.84 0.92
N TRP A 413 -5.48 -66.59 -0.08
CA TRP A 413 -6.56 -67.54 0.01
C TRP A 413 -6.07 -68.93 -0.37
N GLN A 414 -6.43 -69.92 0.42
CA GLN A 414 -6.25 -71.32 0.05
C GLN A 414 -7.64 -71.89 -0.22
N GLY A 415 -7.87 -72.43 -1.41
CA GLY A 415 -9.18 -72.94 -1.77
C GLY A 415 -9.12 -74.24 -2.56
N ASP A 416 -10.27 -74.89 -2.63
CA ASP A 416 -10.53 -76.09 -3.42
C ASP A 416 -11.66 -75.76 -4.42
N GLY A 417 -11.51 -76.23 -5.68
CA GLY A 417 -12.34 -75.85 -6.84
C GLY A 417 -11.85 -74.62 -7.64
N ASP A 418 -12.56 -74.29 -8.73
CA ASP A 418 -12.21 -73.25 -9.72
C ASP A 418 -12.40 -71.80 -9.20
N TRP A 419 -11.79 -71.45 -8.08
CA TRP A 419 -11.74 -70.06 -7.61
C TRP A 419 -10.78 -69.25 -8.48
N THR A 420 -11.24 -68.09 -8.93
CA THR A 420 -10.45 -67.20 -9.80
C THR A 420 -10.41 -65.80 -9.22
N ALA A 421 -9.21 -65.22 -9.15
CA ALA A 421 -9.05 -63.79 -8.91
C ALA A 421 -9.09 -63.06 -10.26
N GLY A 422 -9.98 -62.08 -10.37
CA GLY A 422 -10.17 -61.31 -11.59
C GLY A 422 -10.83 -59.97 -11.30
N LYS A 423 -10.77 -59.06 -12.27
CA LYS A 423 -11.55 -57.82 -12.18
C LYS A 423 -13.01 -58.11 -12.46
N ASP A 424 -13.87 -57.59 -11.61
CA ASP A 424 -15.31 -57.58 -11.85
C ASP A 424 -15.62 -56.84 -13.15
N PRO A 425 -16.40 -57.41 -14.07
CA PRO A 425 -16.72 -56.75 -15.34
C PRO A 425 -17.53 -55.46 -15.17
N GLN A 426 -18.31 -55.32 -14.10
CA GLN A 426 -19.20 -54.17 -13.88
C GLN A 426 -18.51 -53.04 -13.10
N GLU A 427 -17.76 -53.38 -12.06
CA GLU A 427 -17.13 -52.38 -11.18
C GLU A 427 -15.62 -52.18 -11.42
N HIS A 428 -15.00 -53.01 -12.27
CA HIS A 428 -13.56 -53.02 -12.53
C HIS A 428 -12.67 -53.19 -11.28
N THR A 429 -13.25 -53.62 -10.15
CA THR A 429 -12.54 -53.92 -8.91
C THR A 429 -12.08 -55.36 -8.89
N TRP A 430 -10.94 -55.65 -8.26
CA TRP A 430 -10.50 -57.04 -8.09
C TRP A 430 -11.46 -57.77 -7.16
N THR A 431 -11.85 -58.98 -7.55
CA THR A 431 -12.72 -59.87 -6.78
C THR A 431 -12.17 -61.28 -6.85
N VAL A 432 -12.42 -62.06 -5.80
CA VAL A 432 -12.23 -63.50 -5.80
C VAL A 432 -13.59 -64.14 -6.05
N THR A 433 -13.70 -64.89 -7.14
CA THR A 433 -14.97 -65.44 -7.64
C THR A 433 -14.97 -66.96 -7.58
N GLY A 434 -16.01 -67.54 -6.99
CA GLY A 434 -16.25 -68.98 -6.91
C GLY A 434 -17.57 -69.36 -7.58
N LYS A 435 -17.63 -70.53 -8.22
CA LYS A 435 -18.80 -71.08 -8.91
C LYS A 435 -19.40 -72.28 -8.16
N LYS A 436 -20.64 -72.66 -8.52
CA LYS A 436 -21.41 -73.74 -7.88
C LYS A 436 -20.76 -75.13 -8.00
N ALA A 437 -20.03 -75.51 -6.96
CA ALA A 437 -19.69 -76.87 -6.52
C ALA A 437 -19.24 -76.72 -5.05
N ARG A 438 -19.20 -77.78 -4.25
CA ARG A 438 -18.85 -77.70 -2.80
C ARG A 438 -17.34 -77.39 -2.56
N GLY A 439 -16.79 -76.38 -3.22
CA GLY A 439 -15.46 -75.87 -3.01
C GLY A 439 -15.41 -74.93 -1.81
N TRP A 440 -14.30 -74.96 -1.07
CA TRP A 440 -14.06 -74.09 0.08
C TRP A 440 -12.99 -73.06 -0.24
N LEU A 441 -13.01 -71.95 0.50
CA LEU A 441 -11.97 -70.92 0.41
C LEU A 441 -11.63 -70.46 1.83
N ASN A 442 -10.41 -70.72 2.28
CA ASN A 442 -9.88 -70.31 3.57
C ASN A 442 -9.02 -69.08 3.41
N LEU A 443 -9.20 -68.11 4.29
CA LEU A 443 -8.22 -67.04 4.46
C LEU A 443 -6.99 -67.64 5.15
N ILE A 444 -5.82 -67.53 4.52
CA ILE A 444 -4.56 -68.10 5.04
C ILE A 444 -4.17 -67.40 6.35
N GLN A 445 -4.47 -66.10 6.46
CA GLN A 445 -4.15 -65.33 7.65
C GLN A 445 -5.08 -65.67 8.82
N THR A 446 -4.48 -66.06 9.94
CA THR A 446 -5.16 -66.23 11.23
C THR A 446 -5.56 -64.88 11.82
N ILE A 447 -6.75 -64.79 12.41
CA ILE A 447 -7.30 -63.57 13.02
C ILE A 447 -7.33 -63.74 14.54
N HIS A 448 -6.86 -62.72 15.27
CA HIS A 448 -6.75 -62.77 16.72
C HIS A 448 -7.85 -61.94 17.42
N PRO A 449 -8.21 -62.27 18.68
CA PRO A 449 -9.08 -61.43 19.50
C PRO A 449 -8.53 -60.00 19.62
N GLY A 450 -9.40 -59.00 19.50
CA GLY A 450 -8.99 -57.60 19.38
C GLY A 450 -8.81 -57.14 17.94
N GLN A 451 -9.18 -57.94 16.94
CA GLN A 451 -9.19 -57.56 15.54
C GLN A 451 -10.60 -57.60 14.94
N ASN A 452 -10.79 -56.82 13.87
CA ASN A 452 -11.98 -56.82 13.05
C ASN A 452 -11.65 -57.45 11.70
N LEU A 453 -12.50 -58.37 11.24
CA LEU A 453 -12.50 -58.86 9.87
C LEU A 453 -13.62 -58.18 9.10
N GLN A 454 -13.27 -57.34 8.14
CA GLN A 454 -14.20 -56.68 7.24
C GLN A 454 -14.07 -57.28 5.84
N PHE A 455 -15.18 -57.53 5.17
CA PHE A 455 -15.19 -57.94 3.76
C PHE A 455 -16.51 -57.61 3.09
N LYS A 456 -16.48 -57.49 1.76
CA LYS A 456 -17.69 -57.38 0.95
C LYS A 456 -17.96 -58.69 0.22
N ILE A 457 -19.19 -59.17 0.30
CA ILE A 457 -19.62 -60.41 -0.36
C ILE A 457 -20.88 -60.18 -1.20
N ARG A 458 -20.97 -60.85 -2.36
CA ARG A 458 -22.19 -60.87 -3.17
C ARG A 458 -22.46 -62.23 -3.80
N HIS A 459 -23.73 -62.62 -3.90
CA HIS A 459 -24.19 -63.68 -4.79
C HIS A 459 -25.49 -63.27 -5.52
N PRO A 460 -25.47 -63.12 -6.86
CA PRO A 460 -26.58 -62.51 -7.59
C PRO A 460 -27.79 -63.45 -7.78
N THR A 461 -27.61 -64.77 -7.68
CA THR A 461 -28.70 -65.75 -7.85
C THR A 461 -29.30 -66.19 -6.52
N PRO A 462 -30.57 -66.64 -6.50
CA PRO A 462 -31.14 -67.37 -5.37
C PRO A 462 -30.22 -68.53 -4.95
N GLY A 463 -30.08 -68.73 -3.65
CA GLY A 463 -29.09 -69.65 -3.10
C GLY A 463 -28.64 -69.28 -1.70
N SER A 464 -27.59 -69.93 -1.22
CA SER A 464 -27.00 -69.59 0.07
C SER A 464 -25.48 -69.65 0.07
N VAL A 465 -24.87 -68.82 0.90
CA VAL A 465 -23.44 -68.83 1.17
C VAL A 465 -23.22 -68.98 2.66
N ILE A 466 -22.31 -69.88 3.02
CA ILE A 466 -21.94 -70.18 4.40
C ILE A 466 -20.49 -69.74 4.60
N CYS A 467 -20.34 -68.70 5.40
CA CYS A 467 -19.06 -68.28 5.96
C CYS A 467 -18.93 -68.88 7.36
N GLN A 468 -17.76 -69.44 7.66
CA GLN A 468 -17.45 -70.09 8.92
C GLN A 468 -16.25 -69.39 9.57
N ILE A 469 -16.35 -69.13 10.86
CA ILE A 469 -15.27 -68.65 11.72
C ILE A 469 -14.92 -69.78 12.68
N LYS A 470 -13.86 -70.52 12.40
CA LYS A 470 -13.42 -71.63 13.27
C LYS A 470 -12.47 -71.10 14.34
N TYR A 471 -12.79 -71.35 15.60
CA TYR A 471 -12.03 -70.84 16.76
C TYR A 471 -11.64 -71.91 17.80
N GLY A 472 -11.90 -73.19 17.49
CA GLY A 472 -11.45 -74.35 18.23
C GLY A 472 -11.54 -75.61 17.38
N ILE A 473 -11.24 -76.79 17.96
CA ILE A 473 -11.29 -78.07 17.23
C ILE A 473 -12.70 -78.34 16.69
N ASP A 474 -13.71 -78.23 17.54
CA ASP A 474 -15.15 -78.40 17.23
C ASP A 474 -15.98 -77.13 17.49
N GLN A 475 -15.32 -75.99 17.71
CA GLN A 475 -15.97 -74.73 17.98
C GLN A 475 -15.89 -73.81 16.77
N TYR A 476 -17.04 -73.41 16.26
CA TYR A 476 -17.14 -72.54 15.11
C TYR A 476 -18.38 -71.66 15.15
N GLY A 477 -18.21 -70.47 14.58
CA GLY A 477 -19.27 -69.57 14.22
C GLY A 477 -19.67 -69.82 12.76
N MET A 478 -20.95 -69.83 12.44
CA MET A 478 -21.41 -69.84 11.04
C MET A 478 -22.27 -68.62 10.78
N PHE A 479 -21.89 -67.84 9.77
CA PHE A 479 -22.74 -66.85 9.14
C PHE A 479 -23.31 -67.45 7.87
N VAL A 480 -24.61 -67.69 7.88
CA VAL A 480 -25.34 -68.20 6.72
C VAL A 480 -26.07 -67.04 6.11
N TRP A 481 -25.73 -66.67 4.88
CA TRP A 481 -26.48 -65.73 4.08
C TRP A 481 -27.32 -66.51 3.07
N ARG A 482 -28.65 -66.35 3.10
CA ARG A 482 -29.57 -66.99 2.14
C ARG A 482 -30.33 -65.94 1.38
N ARG A 483 -30.55 -66.24 0.10
CA ARG A 483 -31.41 -65.48 -0.80
C ARG A 483 -32.44 -66.40 -1.41
N ASP A 484 -33.72 -66.13 -1.16
CA ASP A 484 -34.82 -66.92 -1.69
C ASP A 484 -35.13 -66.58 -3.17
N ALA A 485 -36.15 -67.24 -3.73
CA ALA A 485 -36.58 -67.02 -5.12
C ALA A 485 -37.14 -65.60 -5.35
N ASP A 486 -37.68 -64.96 -4.30
CA ASP A 486 -38.18 -63.58 -4.30
C ASP A 486 -37.07 -62.55 -4.01
N LEU A 487 -35.80 -63.01 -3.99
CA LEU A 487 -34.59 -62.24 -3.74
C LEU A 487 -34.48 -61.65 -2.33
N LYS A 488 -35.31 -62.08 -1.38
CA LYS A 488 -35.20 -61.66 0.02
C LYS A 488 -33.97 -62.26 0.66
N CYS A 489 -33.26 -61.43 1.41
CA CYS A 489 -32.02 -61.83 2.07
C CYS A 489 -32.30 -62.11 3.55
N SER A 490 -31.86 -63.28 4.01
CA SER A 490 -31.85 -63.64 5.42
C SER A 490 -30.44 -63.99 5.83
N TYR A 491 -30.08 -63.64 7.05
CA TYR A 491 -28.82 -64.07 7.62
C TYR A 491 -28.98 -64.62 9.02
N SER A 492 -28.08 -65.52 9.41
CA SER A 492 -28.12 -66.14 10.73
C SER A 492 -26.70 -66.40 11.22
N LEU A 493 -26.45 -66.09 12.49
CA LEU A 493 -25.19 -66.35 13.16
C LEU A 493 -25.38 -67.49 14.17
N TYR A 494 -24.66 -68.58 13.95
CA TYR A 494 -24.62 -69.75 14.84
C TYR A 494 -23.28 -69.76 15.55
N ALA A 495 -23.23 -70.00 16.86
CA ALA A 495 -21.99 -70.29 17.57
C ALA A 495 -22.25 -71.30 18.69
N ASP A 496 -21.33 -72.25 18.88
CA ASP A 496 -21.41 -73.28 19.95
C ASP A 496 -22.80 -73.98 20.06
N ARG A 497 -23.42 -74.29 18.91
CA ARG A 497 -24.77 -74.89 18.78
C ARG A 497 -25.94 -74.05 19.32
N LYS A 498 -25.70 -72.80 19.73
CA LYS A 498 -26.74 -71.81 20.02
C LYS A 498 -27.09 -71.05 18.74
N VAL A 499 -28.38 -71.07 18.39
CA VAL A 499 -28.90 -70.29 17.26
C VAL A 499 -29.32 -68.92 17.79
N THR A 500 -28.63 -67.88 17.36
CA THR A 500 -29.20 -66.54 17.42
C THR A 500 -29.80 -66.31 16.02
N ALA A 501 -31.12 -66.28 15.91
CA ALA A 501 -31.81 -65.93 14.67
C ALA A 501 -31.88 -64.39 14.58
N ILE A 502 -31.44 -63.83 13.47
CA ILE A 502 -31.05 -62.42 13.40
C ILE A 502 -31.60 -61.82 12.11
N GLY A 503 -32.89 -61.52 12.12
CA GLY A 503 -33.52 -60.66 11.13
C GLY A 503 -33.78 -61.27 9.74
N GLU A 504 -34.92 -60.91 9.18
CA GLU A 504 -35.16 -60.93 7.74
C GLU A 504 -34.90 -59.50 7.23
N MET A 505 -34.00 -59.33 6.25
CA MET A 505 -33.91 -58.07 5.52
C MET A 505 -34.97 -58.12 4.41
N ASN A 506 -36.10 -57.47 4.66
CA ASN A 506 -37.18 -57.33 3.68
C ASN A 506 -36.90 -56.11 2.77
N ASP A 507 -35.69 -56.06 2.22
CA ASP A 507 -35.27 -54.92 1.40
C ASP A 507 -35.27 -55.36 -0.06
N LYS A 508 -36.25 -54.85 -0.83
CA LYS A 508 -36.37 -54.98 -2.28
C LYS A 508 -35.28 -54.16 -3.00
N LYS A 509 -34.04 -54.21 -2.52
CA LYS A 509 -32.90 -53.55 -3.14
C LYS A 509 -32.22 -54.51 -4.11
N PRO A 510 -32.12 -54.16 -5.40
CA PRO A 510 -31.41 -54.97 -6.36
C PRO A 510 -29.90 -54.90 -6.07
N ILE A 511 -29.34 -56.01 -5.58
CA ILE A 511 -27.96 -56.48 -5.76
C ILE A 511 -26.88 -55.38 -5.79
N GLU A 512 -26.46 -54.91 -4.61
CA GLU A 512 -25.13 -54.32 -4.44
C GLU A 512 -24.52 -54.88 -3.14
N TRP A 513 -23.20 -55.00 -3.12
CA TRP A 513 -22.39 -55.77 -2.15
C TRP A 513 -22.84 -55.69 -0.69
N LEU A 514 -22.87 -56.83 -0.01
CA LEU A 514 -23.08 -56.89 1.43
C LEU A 514 -21.76 -56.66 2.15
N GLU A 515 -21.68 -55.58 2.93
CA GLU A 515 -20.50 -55.28 3.74
C GLU A 515 -20.63 -55.95 5.12
N CYS A 516 -19.80 -56.97 5.35
CA CYS A 516 -19.78 -57.71 6.61
C CYS A 516 -18.57 -57.31 7.43
N THR A 517 -18.77 -56.95 8.70
CA THR A 517 -17.69 -56.74 9.66
C THR A 517 -17.88 -57.62 10.89
N PHE A 518 -16.98 -58.57 11.10
CA PHE A 518 -16.88 -59.32 12.34
C PHE A 518 -15.92 -58.62 13.29
N LYS A 519 -16.42 -58.17 14.45
CA LYS A 519 -15.57 -57.77 15.57
C LYS A 519 -15.37 -58.95 16.50
N LEU A 520 -14.11 -59.33 16.70
CA LEU A 520 -13.74 -60.55 17.40
C LEU A 520 -13.11 -60.18 18.75
N SER A 521 -13.73 -60.64 19.83
CA SER A 521 -13.23 -60.49 21.20
C SER A 521 -12.98 -61.86 21.81
N ARG A 522 -12.24 -61.92 22.93
CA ARG A 522 -11.90 -63.21 23.56
C ARG A 522 -13.11 -64.10 23.84
N ARG A 523 -14.30 -63.54 24.09
CA ARG A 523 -15.53 -64.32 24.37
C ARG A 523 -16.76 -63.90 23.56
N LYS A 524 -16.61 -63.03 22.57
CA LYS A 524 -17.75 -62.53 21.78
C LYS A 524 -17.38 -62.46 20.30
N ILE A 525 -18.35 -62.79 19.46
CA ILE A 525 -18.32 -62.48 18.04
C ILE A 525 -19.48 -61.53 17.78
N ILE A 526 -19.17 -60.35 17.25
CA ILE A 526 -20.14 -59.34 16.90
C ILE A 526 -20.12 -59.20 15.38
N LEU A 527 -21.27 -59.30 14.73
CA LEU A 527 -21.41 -59.07 13.30
C LEU A 527 -22.12 -57.74 13.08
N TYR A 528 -21.51 -56.93 12.22
CA TYR A 528 -22.15 -55.79 11.60
C TYR A 528 -22.39 -56.10 10.12
N VAL A 529 -23.56 -55.73 9.62
CA VAL A 529 -23.93 -55.83 8.20
C VAL A 529 -24.28 -54.42 7.73
N ASP A 530 -23.60 -53.95 6.70
CA ASP A 530 -23.70 -52.59 6.16
C ASP A 530 -23.56 -51.49 7.25
N GLY A 531 -22.69 -51.76 8.23
CA GLY A 531 -22.41 -50.84 9.35
C GLY A 531 -23.40 -50.93 10.52
N GLU A 532 -24.54 -51.61 10.36
CA GLU A 532 -25.52 -51.80 11.43
C GLU A 532 -25.21 -53.05 12.26
N LEU A 533 -25.48 -53.00 13.57
CA LEU A 533 -25.30 -54.15 14.45
C LEU A 533 -26.30 -55.24 14.08
N ALA A 534 -25.84 -56.26 13.39
CA ALA A 534 -26.65 -57.41 13.06
C ALA A 534 -26.70 -58.37 14.25
N ALA A 535 -25.56 -58.87 14.72
CA ALA A 535 -25.51 -59.97 15.68
C ALA A 535 -24.53 -59.75 16.82
N VAL A 536 -24.86 -60.31 17.98
CA VAL A 536 -23.89 -60.57 19.05
C VAL A 536 -24.08 -62.00 19.52
N THR A 537 -23.01 -62.79 19.52
CA THR A 537 -23.01 -64.11 20.14
C THR A 537 -21.87 -64.24 21.14
N HIS A 538 -22.16 -64.92 22.24
CA HIS A 538 -21.24 -65.17 23.35
C HIS A 538 -20.71 -66.59 23.24
N LEU A 539 -19.39 -66.72 23.27
CA LEU A 539 -18.70 -68.00 23.20
C LEU A 539 -18.65 -68.64 24.57
N ASP A 540 -18.93 -69.94 24.65
CA ASP A 540 -18.90 -70.67 25.92
C ASP A 540 -17.46 -70.78 26.46
N LYS A 541 -16.45 -70.76 25.56
CA LYS A 541 -15.02 -70.77 25.89
C LYS A 541 -14.30 -69.59 25.24
N PRO A 542 -13.22 -69.07 25.87
CA PRO A 542 -12.45 -68.00 25.28
C PRO A 542 -11.69 -68.46 24.03
N MET A 543 -11.79 -67.69 22.95
CA MET A 543 -11.07 -67.86 21.71
C MET A 543 -9.68 -67.23 21.80
N ALA A 544 -8.65 -67.96 21.40
CA ALA A 544 -7.27 -67.46 21.30
C ALA A 544 -6.91 -66.96 19.89
N ALA A 545 -7.47 -67.60 18.87
CA ALA A 545 -7.31 -67.25 17.46
C ALA A 545 -8.46 -67.88 16.67
N CYS A 546 -8.73 -67.34 15.48
CA CYS A 546 -9.73 -67.91 14.58
C CYS A 546 -9.32 -67.86 13.11
N HIS A 547 -9.97 -68.71 12.33
CA HIS A 547 -9.76 -68.84 10.91
C HIS A 547 -11.09 -68.60 10.19
N PHE A 548 -11.06 -67.72 9.20
CA PHE A 548 -12.22 -67.43 8.36
C PHE A 548 -12.19 -68.30 7.11
N ALA A 549 -13.34 -68.89 6.79
CA ALA A 549 -13.50 -69.73 5.63
C ALA A 549 -14.89 -69.58 5.02
N ILE A 550 -14.99 -69.82 3.72
CA ILE A 550 -16.25 -70.03 3.02
C ILE A 550 -16.33 -71.50 2.73
N ARG A 551 -17.41 -72.15 3.16
CA ARG A 551 -17.50 -73.62 3.19
C ARG A 551 -18.69 -74.19 2.45
N GLY A 552 -19.77 -73.43 2.31
CA GLY A 552 -20.98 -73.89 1.63
C GLY A 552 -21.47 -72.85 0.64
N ILE A 553 -21.31 -73.12 -0.64
CA ILE A 553 -21.84 -72.29 -1.72
C ILE A 553 -22.94 -73.07 -2.42
N ASN A 554 -24.18 -72.62 -2.23
CA ASN A 554 -25.36 -73.10 -2.93
C ASN A 554 -25.97 -71.98 -3.79
N ALA A 555 -25.13 -71.17 -4.40
CA ALA A 555 -25.48 -70.15 -5.39
C ALA A 555 -24.66 -70.40 -6.67
N ASN A 556 -25.11 -69.90 -7.82
CA ASN A 556 -24.39 -70.12 -9.09
C ASN A 556 -23.00 -69.49 -9.09
N MET A 557 -22.86 -68.36 -8.40
CA MET A 557 -21.62 -67.61 -8.27
C MET A 557 -21.59 -66.83 -6.95
N VAL A 558 -20.41 -66.74 -6.34
CA VAL A 558 -20.11 -65.89 -5.18
C VAL A 558 -18.87 -65.07 -5.48
N GLN A 559 -18.91 -63.79 -5.13
CA GLN A 559 -17.76 -62.90 -5.27
C GLN A 559 -17.46 -62.22 -3.94
N ILE A 560 -16.17 -62.05 -3.66
CA ILE A 560 -15.67 -61.38 -2.45
C ILE A 560 -14.57 -60.39 -2.83
N LYS A 561 -14.60 -59.24 -2.18
CA LYS A 561 -13.57 -58.21 -2.30
C LYS A 561 -13.35 -57.49 -0.98
N GLU A 562 -12.32 -56.64 -0.97
CA GLU A 562 -12.09 -55.67 0.11
C GLU A 562 -12.01 -56.36 1.49
N VAL A 563 -11.24 -57.44 1.57
CA VAL A 563 -11.05 -58.17 2.83
C VAL A 563 -9.95 -57.49 3.64
N TYR A 564 -10.28 -57.04 4.84
CA TYR A 564 -9.33 -56.37 5.73
C TYR A 564 -9.37 -56.99 7.11
N ILE A 565 -8.18 -57.23 7.66
CA ILE A 565 -8.02 -57.42 9.10
C ILE A 565 -7.46 -56.10 9.65
N SER A 566 -8.16 -55.50 10.59
CA SER A 566 -7.71 -54.30 11.30
C SER A 566 -7.72 -54.55 12.79
N ASP A 567 -6.77 -54.00 13.51
CA ASP A 567 -6.83 -54.01 14.96
C ASP A 567 -8.03 -53.16 15.41
N LEU A 568 -8.74 -53.60 16.45
CA LEU A 568 -9.67 -52.74 17.17
C LEU A 568 -8.83 -51.56 17.67
N GLN A 569 -9.00 -50.41 17.03
CA GLN A 569 -8.52 -49.16 17.62
C GLN A 569 -9.07 -49.12 19.03
N SER A 570 -8.19 -48.86 20.01
CA SER A 570 -8.53 -48.69 21.42
C SER A 570 -9.35 -47.41 21.61
N THR A 571 -10.52 -47.31 20.97
CA THR A 571 -11.59 -46.47 21.44
C THR A 571 -12.22 -47.25 22.58
N ALA A 572 -11.85 -46.85 23.80
CA ALA A 572 -12.44 -47.22 25.08
C ALA A 572 -13.72 -48.09 24.97
N PHE A 573 -13.52 -49.40 25.16
CA PHE A 573 -14.53 -50.30 25.73
C PHE A 573 -13.90 -50.90 26.99
N ASN A 574 -13.83 -50.09 28.04
CA ASN A 574 -14.12 -50.56 29.38
C ASN A 574 -15.52 -50.02 29.68
N GLU A 575 -16.54 -50.82 29.35
CA GLU A 575 -17.69 -51.16 30.19
C GLU A 575 -18.42 -52.35 29.54
#